data_AF-A0A0R3STX8-F1
#
_entry.id   AF-A0A0R3STX8-F1
#
_cell.length_a   1.000
_cell.length_b   1.000
_cell.length_c   1.000
_cell.angle_alpha   90.00
_cell.angle_beta   90.00
_cell.angle_gamma   90.00
#
_symmetry.space_group_name_H-M   'P 1'
#
loop_
_entity.id
_entity.type
_entity.pdbx_description
1 polymer ?
#
loop_
_entity_poly.entity_id
_entity_poly.type
_entity_poly.pdbx_seq_one_letter_code
_entity_poly.pdbx_strand_id
1 'polypeptide(L)'
;LTKPLKPMIEPLESLPPDHVTAYWDRRPEPTQPHSLRARPDPSSVPHLPPALLAIRCIKFEPPFFTLEIQVAYETGEFLTDLMVNIGGALKSSAVLCQARRIRHGPFSVQNTLLLKQCVVPQSLYDRFCQLKSEPPERGFESDDEYREYMLPQIVENAHNLFGNLAKCTLNERIKDLVKTEKEKERGN
;
A
#
# COMPACT_ATOMS: atom_id res chain seq x y z
N LEU A 1 -0.54 33.47 8.59
CA LEU A 1 -1.34 32.38 7.96
C LEU A 1 -0.47 31.70 6.90
N THR A 2 0.35 30.75 7.33
CA THR A 2 1.28 29.97 6.49
C THR A 2 0.48 28.91 5.73
N LYS A 3 0.53 28.96 4.40
CA LYS A 3 -0.12 27.95 3.54
C LYS A 3 0.63 26.63 3.70
N PRO A 4 -0.04 25.48 3.89
CA PRO A 4 0.63 24.19 3.88
C PRO A 4 1.25 23.96 2.48
N LEU A 5 2.49 23.50 2.45
CA LEU A 5 3.17 23.16 1.20
C LEU A 5 2.37 22.06 0.50
N LYS A 6 1.89 22.35 -0.71
CA LYS A 6 1.35 21.31 -1.59
C LYS A 6 2.51 20.40 -2.01
N PRO A 7 2.33 19.07 -2.04
CA PRO A 7 3.33 18.17 -2.58
C PRO A 7 3.66 18.60 -4.02
N MET A 8 4.94 18.48 -4.37
CA MET A 8 5.56 18.98 -5.61
C MET A 8 5.10 18.24 -6.89
N ILE A 9 4.17 17.31 -6.75
CA ILE A 9 3.59 16.53 -7.84
C ILE A 9 2.14 16.98 -7.95
N GLU A 10 1.83 17.84 -8.92
CA GLU A 10 0.47 17.98 -9.40
C GLU A 10 -0.02 16.59 -9.80
N PRO A 11 -1.21 16.14 -9.37
CA PRO A 11 -1.77 14.89 -9.87
C PRO A 11 -1.98 15.09 -11.37
N LEU A 12 -1.08 14.54 -12.21
CA LEU A 12 -1.38 14.36 -13.61
C LEU A 12 -2.71 13.61 -13.67
N GLU A 13 -3.70 14.24 -14.32
CA GLU A 13 -5.08 13.75 -14.45
C GLU A 13 -5.22 12.43 -15.22
N SER A 14 -4.12 11.77 -15.56
CA SER A 14 -4.12 10.35 -15.90
C SER A 14 -2.92 9.68 -15.24
N LEU A 15 -3.18 8.92 -14.19
CA LEU A 15 -2.19 7.98 -13.66
C LEU A 15 -1.86 6.97 -14.77
N PRO A 16 -0.58 6.63 -15.00
CA PRO A 16 -0.20 5.54 -15.89
C PRO A 16 -0.95 4.24 -15.51
N PRO A 17 -1.24 3.33 -16.45
CA PRO A 17 -1.97 2.09 -16.16
C PRO A 17 -1.35 1.30 -15.00
N ASP A 18 -0.02 1.31 -14.90
CA ASP A 18 0.77 0.67 -13.85
C ASP A 18 0.51 1.23 -12.44
N HIS A 19 -0.14 2.39 -12.32
CA HIS A 19 -0.50 3.00 -11.05
C HIS A 19 -1.93 2.69 -10.59
N VAL A 20 -2.75 2.11 -11.46
CA VAL A 20 -4.06 1.50 -11.10
C VAL A 20 -3.85 0.12 -10.48
N THR A 21 -2.74 -0.52 -10.84
CA THR A 21 -2.26 -1.77 -10.25
C THR A 21 -1.92 -1.54 -8.77
N ALA A 22 -2.43 -2.42 -7.91
CA ALA A 22 -2.13 -2.37 -6.48
C ALA A 22 -0.61 -2.39 -6.26
N TYR A 23 -0.11 -1.71 -5.22
CA TYR A 23 1.33 -1.45 -5.11
C TYR A 23 2.20 -2.72 -5.04
N TRP A 24 1.64 -3.85 -4.61
CA TRP A 24 2.31 -5.16 -4.59
C TRP A 24 2.29 -5.88 -5.94
N ASP A 25 1.36 -5.53 -6.82
CA ASP A 25 1.27 -6.03 -8.19
C ASP A 25 2.07 -5.16 -9.18
N ARG A 26 2.63 -4.04 -8.72
CA ARG A 26 3.48 -3.19 -9.55
C ARG A 26 4.79 -3.92 -9.83
N ARG A 27 5.16 -4.00 -11.11
CA ARG A 27 6.55 -4.30 -11.46
C ARG A 27 7.44 -3.25 -10.79
N PRO A 28 8.52 -3.64 -10.09
CA PRO A 28 9.45 -2.68 -9.54
C PRO A 28 9.97 -1.80 -10.65
N GLU A 29 9.81 -0.49 -10.50
CA GLU A 29 10.40 0.50 -11.41
C GLU A 29 11.90 0.20 -11.55
N PRO A 30 12.45 0.10 -12.79
CA PRO A 30 13.88 -0.16 -12.99
C PRO A 30 14.76 0.86 -12.25
N THR A 31 14.23 2.08 -12.09
CA THR A 31 14.89 3.21 -11.44
C THR A 31 14.69 3.29 -9.92
N GLN A 32 13.79 2.49 -9.33
CA GLN A 32 13.60 2.51 -7.88
C GLN A 32 14.79 1.85 -7.16
N PRO A 33 15.46 2.56 -6.23
CA PRO A 33 16.50 1.99 -5.39
C PRO A 33 16.00 0.74 -4.67
N HIS A 34 16.83 -0.30 -4.60
CA HIS A 34 16.47 -1.56 -3.93
C HIS A 34 15.95 -1.35 -2.49
N SER A 35 16.45 -0.34 -1.79
CA SER A 35 16.05 0.03 -0.42
C SER A 35 14.64 0.61 -0.30
N LEU A 36 14.07 1.12 -1.41
CA LEU A 36 12.71 1.66 -1.50
C LEU A 36 11.71 0.68 -2.13
N ARG A 37 12.20 -0.45 -2.65
CA ARG A 37 11.33 -1.54 -3.08
C ARG A 37 10.77 -2.18 -1.82
N ALA A 38 9.45 -2.14 -1.67
CA ALA A 38 8.80 -3.03 -0.71
C ALA A 38 9.26 -4.45 -1.06
N ARG A 39 9.82 -5.18 -0.09
CA ARG A 39 10.04 -6.61 -0.29
C ARG A 39 8.68 -7.20 -0.63
N PRO A 40 8.56 -8.02 -1.69
CA PRO A 40 7.34 -8.78 -1.90
C PRO A 40 7.01 -9.49 -0.59
N ASP A 41 5.77 -9.38 -0.13
CA ASP A 41 5.31 -10.16 0.99
C ASP A 41 5.61 -11.64 0.66
N PRO A 42 6.23 -12.44 1.53
CA PRO A 42 6.38 -13.87 1.27
C PRO A 42 5.04 -14.57 0.99
N SER A 43 3.90 -13.99 1.41
CA SER A 43 2.56 -14.45 0.99
C SER A 43 2.19 -14.14 -0.47
N SER A 44 3.02 -13.39 -1.19
CA SER A 44 2.74 -12.84 -2.53
C SER A 44 3.53 -13.50 -3.68
N VAL A 45 4.26 -14.58 -3.43
CA VAL A 45 4.77 -15.49 -4.49
C VAL A 45 5.03 -16.87 -3.89
N PRO A 46 4.29 -17.96 -4.23
CA PRO A 46 3.75 -18.36 -5.54
C PRO A 46 2.21 -18.36 -5.68
N HIS A 47 1.81 -18.32 -6.95
CA HIS A 47 0.58 -17.80 -7.55
C HIS A 47 -0.60 -18.80 -7.51
N LEU A 48 -1.38 -18.83 -6.43
CA LEU A 48 -2.68 -19.53 -6.47
C LEU A 48 -3.58 -18.88 -7.54
N PRO A 49 -4.33 -19.66 -8.34
CA PRO A 49 -5.24 -19.08 -9.32
C PRO A 49 -6.30 -18.23 -8.60
N PRO A 50 -6.76 -17.13 -9.21
CA PRO A 50 -7.85 -16.34 -8.65
C PRO A 50 -9.05 -17.22 -8.30
N ALA A 51 -9.55 -17.10 -7.08
CA ALA A 51 -10.65 -17.90 -6.57
C ALA A 51 -11.85 -17.00 -6.29
N LEU A 52 -12.90 -17.13 -7.09
CA LEU A 52 -14.18 -16.46 -6.87
C LEU A 52 -14.94 -17.18 -5.75
N LEU A 53 -15.06 -16.53 -4.58
CA LEU A 53 -15.72 -17.09 -3.40
C LEU A 53 -17.21 -16.76 -3.36
N ALA A 54 -17.58 -15.54 -3.76
CA ALA A 54 -18.98 -15.12 -3.85
C ALA A 54 -19.15 -14.00 -4.88
N ILE A 55 -20.32 -13.94 -5.50
CA ILE A 55 -20.71 -12.89 -6.43
C ILE A 55 -22.17 -12.52 -6.21
N ARG A 56 -22.46 -11.22 -6.17
CA ARG A 56 -23.82 -10.71 -5.96
C ARG A 56 -24.03 -9.43 -6.74
N CYS A 57 -25.15 -9.34 -7.47
CA CYS A 57 -25.58 -8.07 -8.05
C CYS A 57 -26.17 -7.20 -6.94
N ILE A 58 -25.56 -6.05 -6.69
CA ILE A 58 -26.01 -5.10 -5.65
C ILE A 58 -26.80 -3.93 -6.23
N LYS A 59 -26.64 -3.66 -7.52
CA LYS A 59 -27.34 -2.60 -8.24
C LYS A 59 -27.50 -3.00 -9.69
N PHE A 60 -28.72 -2.93 -10.21
CA PHE A 60 -29.02 -3.22 -11.61
C PHE A 60 -29.85 -2.08 -12.21
N GLU A 61 -29.21 -1.29 -13.07
CA GLU A 61 -29.78 -0.10 -13.72
C GLU A 61 -29.31 -0.07 -15.18
N PRO A 62 -29.95 -0.85 -16.07
CA PRO A 62 -29.51 -0.97 -17.46
C PRO A 62 -29.23 0.38 -18.12
N PRO A 63 -28.10 0.53 -18.85
CA PRO A 63 -27.14 -0.51 -19.21
C PRO A 63 -26.11 -0.86 -18.13
N PHE A 64 -26.16 -0.21 -16.96
CA PHE A 64 -25.18 -0.36 -15.89
C PHE A 64 -25.62 -1.39 -14.83
N PHE A 65 -24.64 -2.08 -14.27
CA PHE A 65 -24.85 -2.92 -13.10
C PHE A 65 -23.60 -2.90 -12.22
N THR A 66 -23.78 -3.17 -10.94
CA THR A 66 -22.70 -3.21 -9.96
C THR A 66 -22.73 -4.56 -9.26
N LEU A 67 -21.59 -5.23 -9.29
CA LEU A 67 -21.39 -6.50 -8.61
C LEU A 67 -20.54 -6.28 -7.36
N GLU A 68 -20.94 -6.94 -6.27
CA GLU A 68 -20.08 -7.19 -5.13
C GLU A 68 -19.47 -8.58 -5.31
N ILE A 69 -18.15 -8.64 -5.21
CA ILE A 69 -17.36 -9.83 -5.49
C ILE A 69 -16.47 -10.10 -4.28
N GLN A 70 -16.51 -11.33 -3.77
CA GLN A 70 -15.52 -11.85 -2.84
C GLN A 70 -14.58 -12.76 -3.62
N VAL A 71 -13.31 -12.39 -3.66
CA VAL A 71 -12.29 -13.07 -4.44
C VAL A 71 -11.00 -13.14 -3.62
N ALA A 72 -10.22 -14.19 -3.83
CA ALA A 72 -8.87 -14.35 -3.32
C ALA A 72 -7.88 -14.49 -4.48
N TYR A 73 -6.65 -14.01 -4.27
CA TYR A 73 -5.56 -14.07 -5.26
C TYR A 73 -5.94 -13.44 -6.61
N GLU A 74 -6.74 -12.37 -6.57
CA GLU A 74 -7.24 -11.68 -7.75
C GLU A 74 -6.18 -10.83 -8.45
N THR A 75 -6.35 -10.66 -9.76
CA THR A 75 -5.61 -9.66 -10.57
C THR A 75 -6.60 -8.73 -11.27
N GLY A 76 -6.12 -7.57 -11.72
CA GLY A 76 -6.93 -6.66 -12.53
C GLY A 76 -7.40 -7.30 -13.85
N GLU A 77 -6.53 -8.11 -14.48
CA GLU A 77 -6.85 -8.88 -15.68
C GLU A 77 -7.97 -9.89 -15.43
N PHE A 78 -7.89 -10.65 -14.32
CA PHE A 78 -8.94 -11.60 -13.94
C PHE A 78 -10.31 -10.92 -13.78
N LEU A 79 -10.37 -9.77 -13.12
CA LEU A 79 -11.63 -9.04 -12.94
C LEU A 79 -12.18 -8.50 -14.27
N THR A 80 -11.28 -8.12 -15.19
CA THR A 80 -11.66 -7.66 -16.52
C THR A 80 -12.23 -8.80 -17.35
N ASP A 81 -11.54 -9.95 -17.37
CA ASP A 81 -11.98 -11.16 -18.05
C ASP A 81 -13.29 -11.69 -17.49
N LEU A 82 -13.46 -11.66 -16.16
CA LEU A 82 -14.71 -12.01 -15.50
C LEU A 82 -15.88 -11.17 -16.02
N MET A 83 -15.70 -9.86 -16.15
CA MET A 83 -16.75 -8.98 -16.66
C MET A 83 -17.09 -9.26 -18.13
N VAL A 84 -16.08 -9.46 -18.97
CA VAL A 84 -16.27 -9.81 -20.39
C VAL A 84 -17.03 -11.14 -20.52
N ASN A 85 -16.66 -12.14 -19.72
CA ASN A 85 -17.32 -13.45 -19.70
C ASN A 85 -18.78 -13.36 -19.21
N ILE A 86 -19.07 -12.53 -18.21
CA ILE A 86 -20.44 -12.25 -17.77
C ILE A 86 -21.25 -11.62 -18.91
N GLY A 87 -20.68 -10.64 -19.62
CA GLY A 87 -21.31 -10.05 -20.80
C GLY A 87 -21.67 -11.11 -21.84
N GLY A 88 -20.71 -11.97 -22.20
CA GLY A 88 -20.90 -13.08 -23.13
C GLY A 88 -21.98 -14.06 -22.67
N ALA A 89 -22.00 -14.44 -21.38
CA ALA A 89 -23.01 -15.33 -20.81
C ALA A 89 -24.43 -14.72 -20.86
N LEU A 90 -24.54 -13.39 -20.79
CA LEU A 90 -25.79 -12.66 -20.92
C LEU A 90 -26.18 -12.36 -22.38
N LYS A 91 -25.45 -12.91 -23.37
CA LYS A 91 -25.62 -12.60 -24.81
C LYS A 91 -25.50 -11.10 -25.10
N SER A 92 -24.61 -10.43 -24.38
CA SER A 92 -24.34 -9.00 -24.50
C SER A 92 -22.83 -8.74 -24.52
N SER A 93 -22.44 -7.48 -24.44
CA SER A 93 -21.07 -7.06 -24.16
C SER A 93 -21.07 -6.31 -22.83
N ALA A 94 -20.08 -6.60 -21.99
CA ALA A 94 -19.87 -5.90 -20.74
C ALA A 94 -18.40 -5.49 -20.63
N VAL A 95 -18.17 -4.29 -20.11
CA VAL A 95 -16.85 -3.72 -19.89
C VAL A 95 -16.74 -3.35 -18.42
N LEU A 96 -15.57 -3.62 -17.82
CA LEU A 96 -15.28 -3.19 -16.46
C LEU A 96 -15.00 -1.68 -16.44
N CYS A 97 -16.00 -0.88 -16.05
CA CYS A 97 -15.84 0.58 -15.99
C CYS A 97 -15.14 1.06 -14.70
N GLN A 98 -15.38 0.38 -13.58
CA GLN A 98 -14.84 0.75 -12.27
C GLN A 98 -14.70 -0.48 -11.39
N ALA A 99 -13.56 -0.58 -10.71
CA ALA A 99 -13.36 -1.53 -9.62
C ALA A 99 -12.97 -0.76 -8.35
N ARG A 100 -13.51 -1.17 -7.22
CA ARG A 100 -13.12 -0.63 -5.91
C ARG A 100 -13.09 -1.74 -4.89
N ARG A 101 -11.92 -1.97 -4.30
CA ARG A 101 -11.82 -2.86 -3.14
C ARG A 101 -12.34 -2.15 -1.91
N ILE A 102 -13.33 -2.75 -1.25
CA ILE A 102 -13.96 -2.22 -0.03
C ILE A 102 -13.48 -2.92 1.25
N ARG A 103 -12.82 -4.07 1.11
CA ARG A 103 -12.29 -4.87 2.21
C ARG A 103 -11.05 -5.63 1.77
N HIS A 104 -10.06 -5.74 2.64
CA HIS A 104 -8.89 -6.60 2.47
C HIS A 104 -8.56 -7.26 3.81
N GLY A 105 -8.79 -8.57 3.91
CA GLY A 105 -8.72 -9.26 5.20
C GLY A 105 -9.60 -8.55 6.25
N PRO A 106 -9.09 -8.23 7.45
CA PRO A 106 -9.87 -7.54 8.48
C PRO A 106 -10.07 -6.03 8.21
N PHE A 107 -9.37 -5.44 7.24
CA PHE A 107 -9.38 -4.00 7.01
C PHE A 107 -10.49 -3.61 6.04
N SER A 108 -11.32 -2.65 6.44
CA SER A 108 -12.40 -2.06 5.65
C SER A 108 -12.01 -0.66 5.14
N VAL A 109 -12.83 -0.07 4.27
CA VAL A 109 -12.63 1.33 3.79
C VAL A 109 -12.49 2.31 4.95
N GLN A 110 -13.19 2.10 6.06
CA GLN A 110 -13.14 2.96 7.23
C GLN A 110 -11.76 2.94 7.92
N ASN A 111 -10.97 1.88 7.70
CA ASN A 111 -9.62 1.75 8.20
C ASN A 111 -8.56 2.31 7.24
N THR A 112 -8.96 2.86 6.09
CA THR A 112 -8.04 3.33 5.05
C THR A 112 -7.85 4.85 5.11
N LEU A 113 -6.62 5.29 4.81
CA LEU A 113 -6.29 6.71 4.59
C LEU A 113 -6.02 6.95 3.11
N LEU A 114 -6.63 7.98 2.52
CA LEU A 114 -6.31 8.38 1.15
C LEU A 114 -4.90 8.97 1.10
N LEU A 115 -4.10 8.60 0.10
CA LEU A 115 -2.75 9.13 -0.06
C LEU A 115 -2.73 10.67 -0.13
N LYS A 116 -3.73 11.29 -0.76
CA LYS A 116 -3.88 12.76 -0.80
C LYS A 116 -4.13 13.42 0.56
N GLN A 117 -4.60 12.65 1.55
CA GLN A 117 -4.79 13.09 2.94
C GLN A 117 -3.58 12.73 3.81
N CYS A 118 -2.62 11.97 3.25
CA CYS A 118 -1.36 11.61 3.89
C CYS A 118 -0.40 12.81 3.85
N VAL A 119 -0.68 13.82 4.69
CA VAL A 119 0.13 15.05 4.76
C VAL A 119 1.19 14.90 5.84
N VAL A 120 2.46 14.88 5.43
CA VAL A 120 3.59 14.91 6.37
C VAL A 120 3.64 16.30 7.01
N PRO A 121 3.60 16.41 8.35
CA PRO A 121 3.69 17.73 8.98
C PRO A 121 5.03 18.39 8.69
N GLN A 122 4.99 19.71 8.43
CA GLN A 122 6.18 20.48 8.06
C GLN A 122 7.32 20.31 9.07
N SER A 123 7.00 20.33 10.37
CA SER A 123 7.98 20.14 11.44
C SER A 123 8.71 18.80 11.36
N LEU A 124 8.02 17.74 10.94
CA LEU A 124 8.63 16.41 10.78
C LEU A 124 9.54 16.40 9.54
N TYR A 125 9.10 17.04 8.46
CA TYR A 125 9.89 17.18 7.24
C TYR A 125 11.18 18.00 7.48
N ASP A 126 11.06 19.15 8.13
CA ASP A 126 12.21 20.02 8.45
C ASP A 126 13.21 19.28 9.35
N ARG A 127 12.71 18.54 10.35
CA ARG A 127 13.56 17.72 11.23
C ARG A 127 14.30 16.63 10.45
N PHE A 128 13.62 15.97 9.53
CA PHE A 128 14.25 14.98 8.64
C PHE A 128 15.33 15.63 7.78
N CYS A 129 15.08 16.81 7.19
CA CYS A 129 16.07 17.54 6.42
C CYS A 129 17.29 17.93 7.25
N GLN A 130 17.10 18.41 8.48
CA GLN A 130 18.18 18.75 9.41
C GLN A 130 19.06 17.54 9.72
N LEU A 131 18.43 16.42 10.11
CA LEU A 131 19.13 15.17 10.43
C LEU A 131 19.86 14.58 9.21
N LYS A 132 19.37 14.87 8.00
CA LYS A 132 20.05 14.48 6.76
C LYS A 132 21.27 15.37 6.46
N SER A 133 21.21 16.67 6.76
CA SER A 133 22.35 17.58 6.53
C SER A 133 23.46 17.43 7.57
N GLU A 134 23.11 17.02 8.78
CA GLU A 134 24.04 16.82 9.90
C GLU A 134 23.99 15.35 10.34
N PRO A 135 24.56 14.42 9.55
CA PRO A 135 24.56 13.01 9.91
C PRO A 135 25.40 12.78 11.18
N PRO A 136 25.08 11.73 11.97
CA PRO A 136 25.81 11.44 13.19
C PRO A 136 27.28 11.11 12.88
N GLU A 137 28.22 11.60 13.68
CA GLU A 137 29.65 11.28 13.55
C GLU A 137 29.96 9.82 13.92
N ARG A 138 29.01 9.14 14.56
CA ARG A 138 29.11 7.73 14.95
C ARG A 138 29.06 6.82 13.72
N GLY A 139 29.95 5.81 13.67
CA GLY A 139 29.86 4.72 12.71
C GLY A 139 28.75 3.72 13.09
N PHE A 140 28.03 3.21 12.09
CA PHE A 140 26.98 2.20 12.25
C PHE A 140 27.41 0.93 11.51
N GLU A 141 27.18 -0.23 12.12
CA GLU A 141 27.56 -1.53 11.54
C GLU A 141 26.57 -1.99 10.45
N SER A 142 25.32 -1.50 10.48
CA SER A 142 24.29 -1.82 9.50
C SER A 142 23.29 -0.69 9.26
N ASP A 143 22.62 -0.73 8.10
CA ASP A 143 21.52 0.19 7.75
C ASP A 143 20.36 0.10 8.76
N ASP A 144 20.12 -1.08 9.33
CA ASP A 144 19.07 -1.30 10.34
C ASP A 144 19.44 -0.59 11.65
N GLU A 145 20.68 -0.70 12.10
CA GLU A 145 21.18 0.03 13.29
C GLU A 145 21.08 1.54 13.09
N TYR A 146 21.48 2.04 11.91
CA TYR A 146 21.34 3.45 11.56
C TYR A 146 19.87 3.90 11.60
N ARG A 147 18.95 3.08 11.05
CA ARG A 147 17.51 3.38 11.08
C ARG A 147 16.95 3.41 12.49
N GLU A 148 17.33 2.45 13.34
CA GLU A 148 16.89 2.40 14.74
C GLU A 148 17.38 3.60 15.54
N TYR A 149 18.57 4.12 15.22
CA TYR A 149 19.09 5.35 15.83
C TYR A 149 18.38 6.62 15.34
N MET A 150 18.10 6.72 14.03
CA MET A 150 17.56 7.93 13.42
C MET A 150 16.05 8.10 13.61
N LEU A 151 15.28 7.01 13.55
CA LEU A 151 13.81 7.08 13.61
C LEU A 151 13.29 7.78 14.87
N PRO A 152 13.76 7.49 16.10
CA PRO A 152 13.33 8.18 17.31
C PRO A 152 13.55 9.70 17.25
N GLN A 153 14.66 10.14 16.67
CA GLN A 153 15.01 11.57 16.56
C GLN A 153 14.13 12.34 15.57
N ILE A 154 13.58 11.63 14.58
CA ILE A 154 12.62 12.19 13.63
C ILE A 154 11.24 12.36 14.28
N VAL A 155 10.84 11.47 15.20
CA VAL A 155 9.47 11.42 15.75
C VAL A 155 9.33 11.77 17.23
N GLU A 156 10.40 12.25 17.85
CA GLU A 156 10.52 12.57 19.29
C GLU A 156 9.28 13.31 19.81
N ASN A 157 8.83 14.35 19.10
CA ASN A 157 7.66 15.17 19.47
C ASN A 157 6.50 15.08 18.46
N ALA A 158 6.49 14.05 17.61
CA ALA A 158 5.45 13.87 16.59
C ALA A 158 4.24 13.12 17.17
N HIS A 159 3.12 13.82 17.36
CA HIS A 159 1.81 13.25 17.73
C HIS A 159 0.84 13.26 16.54
N ASN A 160 1.34 12.81 15.39
CA ASN A 160 0.58 12.71 14.15
C ASN A 160 0.66 11.28 13.62
N LEU A 161 -0.11 10.97 12.57
CA LEU A 161 -0.15 9.63 12.00
C LEU A 161 1.25 9.07 11.67
N PHE A 162 2.12 9.86 11.05
CA PHE A 162 3.49 9.43 10.70
C PHE A 162 4.35 9.22 11.93
N GLY A 163 4.22 10.10 12.93
CA GLY A 163 4.83 9.92 14.25
C GLY A 163 4.41 8.60 14.89
N ASN A 164 3.11 8.31 14.89
CA ASN A 164 2.57 7.07 15.45
C ASN A 164 3.01 5.84 14.63
N LEU A 165 3.03 5.91 13.30
CA LEU A 165 3.52 4.84 12.43
C LEU A 165 5.00 4.52 12.72
N ALA A 166 5.86 5.54 12.82
CA ALA A 166 7.26 5.31 13.15
C ALA A 166 7.42 4.79 14.58
N LYS A 167 6.64 5.30 15.55
CA LYS A 167 6.62 4.76 16.92
C LYS A 167 6.19 3.29 16.95
N CYS A 168 5.26 2.87 16.11
CA CYS A 168 4.91 1.46 15.94
C CYS A 168 6.09 0.64 15.41
N THR A 169 6.90 1.17 14.48
CA THR A 169 8.11 0.47 14.02
C THR A 169 9.20 0.32 15.09
N LEU A 170 9.19 1.21 16.09
CA LEU A 170 10.09 1.18 17.24
C LEU A 170 9.55 0.35 18.42
N ASN A 171 8.32 -0.18 18.33
CA ASN A 171 7.72 -0.92 19.42
C ASN A 171 8.29 -2.34 19.50
N GLU A 172 8.99 -2.65 20.59
CA GLU A 172 9.63 -3.95 20.80
C GLU A 172 8.67 -5.14 20.71
N ARG A 173 7.42 -5.00 21.20
CA ARG A 173 6.41 -6.07 21.06
C ARG A 173 6.07 -6.36 19.60
N ILE A 174 6.03 -5.33 18.75
CA ILE A 174 5.76 -5.50 17.32
C ILE A 174 6.99 -6.12 16.63
N LYS A 175 8.21 -5.69 17.01
CA LYS A 175 9.45 -6.30 16.50
C LYS A 175 9.54 -7.78 16.85
N ASP A 176 9.20 -8.16 18.08
CA ASP A 176 9.22 -9.54 18.53
C ASP A 176 8.20 -10.40 17.76
N LEU A 177 6.99 -9.89 17.53
CA LEU A 177 5.99 -10.56 16.70
C LEU A 177 6.52 -10.82 15.28
N VAL A 178 7.12 -9.80 14.65
CA VAL A 178 7.68 -9.92 13.29
C VAL A 178 8.89 -10.87 13.25
N LYS A 179 9.74 -10.89 14.29
CA LYS A 179 10.86 -11.84 14.40
C LYS A 179 10.35 -13.27 14.55
N THR A 180 9.36 -13.49 15.39
CA THR A 180 8.75 -14.80 15.64
C THR A 180 8.13 -15.38 14.37
N GLU A 181 7.47 -14.54 13.55
CA GLU A 181 6.93 -14.96 12.25
C GLU A 181 8.04 -15.36 11.27
N LYS A 182 9.11 -14.56 11.17
CA LYS A 182 10.26 -14.86 10.30
C LYS A 182 11.02 -16.12 10.69
N GLU A 183 11.12 -16.42 11.98
CA GLU A 183 11.74 -17.66 12.48
C GLU A 183 10.88 -18.88 12.16
N LYS A 184 9.55 -18.74 12.25
CA LYS A 184 8.60 -19.78 11.87
C LYS A 184 8.62 -20.10 10.37
N GLU A 185 8.85 -19.09 9.53
CA GLU A 185 9.03 -19.27 8.08
C GLU A 185 10.36 -19.92 7.69
N ARG A 186 11.42 -19.76 8.51
CA ARG A 186 12.75 -20.36 8.27
C ARG A 186 12.93 -21.77 8.84
N GLY A 187 12.05 -22.18 9.76
CA GLY A 187 12.05 -23.50 10.40
C GLY A 187 11.20 -24.57 9.69
N ASN A 188 10.57 -24.21 8.55
CA ASN A 188 9.89 -25.12 7.61
C ASN A 188 10.69 -25.23 6.31
#